data_AF-A0A3D4YQL0-F1
#
_entry.id   AF-A0A3D4YQL0-F1
#
_cell.length_a   1.000
_cell.length_b   1.000
_cell.length_c   1.000
_cell.angle_alpha   90.00
_cell.angle_beta   90.00
_cell.angle_gamma   90.00
#
_symmetry.space_group_name_H-M   'P 1'
#
loop_
_entity.id
_entity.type
_entity.pdbx_description
1 polymer ?
#
loop_
_entity_poly.entity_id
_entity_poly.type
_entity_poly.pdbx_seq_one_letter_code
_entity_poly.pdbx_strand_id
1 'polypeptide(L)'
;WPASYVVARAYLDQLVRDNGIPRDRSTSIARDLGRAEKLKGASERAALTQLATRLDRDARTASDPTRVQALAGTVRDLSKK
;
A
#
# COMPACT_ATOMS: atom_id res chain seq x y z
N TRP A 1 7.65 -11.03 -6.82
CA TRP A 1 8.71 -10.09 -6.42
C TRP A 1 8.80 -10.07 -4.90
N PRO A 2 10.01 -10.00 -4.30
CA PRO A 2 10.15 -9.88 -2.85
C PRO A 2 9.54 -8.56 -2.36
N ALA A 3 8.86 -8.58 -1.22
CA ALA A 3 8.22 -7.39 -0.68
C ALA A 3 9.24 -6.30 -0.35
N SER A 4 9.08 -5.10 -0.92
CA SER A 4 9.91 -3.93 -0.64
C SER A 4 9.08 -2.66 -0.80
N TYR A 5 9.51 -1.55 -0.20
CA TYR A 5 8.87 -0.24 -0.40
C TYR A 5 8.86 0.17 -1.88
N VAL A 6 9.89 -0.21 -2.64
CA VAL A 6 9.97 0.02 -4.08
C VAL A 6 8.84 -0.74 -4.81
N VAL A 7 8.63 -2.01 -4.50
CA VAL A 7 7.54 -2.81 -5.09
C VAL A 7 6.17 -2.27 -4.71
N ALA A 8 5.98 -1.87 -3.46
CA ALA A 8 4.73 -1.23 -3.02
C ALA A 8 4.46 0.09 -3.78
N ARG A 9 5.48 0.94 -3.96
CA ARG A 9 5.37 2.18 -4.74
C ARG A 9 5.09 1.92 -6.22
N ALA A 10 5.64 0.84 -6.79
CA ALA A 10 5.38 0.48 -8.19
C ALA A 10 3.92 0.08 -8.42
N TYR A 11 3.32 -0.72 -7.53
CA TYR A 11 1.88 -1.02 -7.61
C TYR A 11 1.02 0.24 -7.45
N LEU A 12 1.41 1.16 -6.58
CA LEU A 12 0.72 2.44 -6.43
C LEU A 12 0.83 3.32 -7.68
N ASP A 13 2.01 3.38 -8.33
CA ASP A 13 2.20 4.13 -9.59
C ASP A 13 1.29 3.59 -10.69
N GLN A 14 1.21 2.26 -10.82
CA GLN A 14 0.31 1.60 -11.77
C GLN A 14 -1.16 1.95 -11.48
N LEU A 15 -1.60 1.92 -10.21
CA LEU A 15 -2.95 2.34 -9.84
C LEU A 15 -3.24 3.80 -10.20
N VAL A 16 -2.26 4.70 -10.07
CA VAL A 16 -2.40 6.11 -10.44
C VAL A 16 -2.50 6.27 -11.96
N ARG A 17 -1.66 5.55 -12.71
CA ARG A 17 -1.64 5.61 -14.17
C ARG A 17 -2.94 5.11 -14.79
N ASP A 18 -3.50 4.06 -14.23
CA ASP A 18 -4.70 3.39 -14.75
C ASP A 18 -6.00 3.97 -14.16
N ASN A 19 -5.92 5.02 -13.33
CA ASN A 19 -7.05 5.55 -12.54
C ASN A 19 -7.78 4.46 -11.72
N GLY A 20 -7.02 3.48 -11.22
CA GLY A 20 -7.51 2.34 -10.47
C GLY A 20 -8.08 2.70 -9.09
N ILE A 21 -7.68 3.85 -8.53
CA ILE A 21 -8.21 4.44 -7.28
C ILE A 21 -8.28 5.97 -7.38
N PRO A 22 -9.13 6.64 -6.56
CA PRO A 22 -9.19 8.10 -6.53
C PRO A 22 -7.85 8.75 -6.18
N ARG A 23 -7.56 9.91 -6.79
CA ARG A 23 -6.28 10.64 -6.63
C ARG A 23 -5.96 11.03 -5.18
N ASP A 24 -6.97 11.44 -4.42
CA ASP A 24 -6.79 11.78 -3.01
C ASP A 24 -6.40 10.53 -2.21
N ARG A 25 -6.95 9.37 -2.60
CA ARG A 25 -6.65 8.10 -1.97
C ARG A 25 -5.22 7.64 -2.27
N SER A 26 -4.79 7.72 -3.53
CA SER A 26 -3.40 7.38 -3.90
C SER A 26 -2.38 8.29 -3.20
N THR A 27 -2.69 9.58 -3.07
CA THR A 27 -1.86 10.54 -2.33
C THR A 27 -1.76 10.17 -0.85
N SER A 28 -2.88 9.78 -0.22
CA SER A 28 -2.88 9.32 1.18
C SER A 28 -2.03 8.05 1.35
N ILE A 29 -2.14 7.08 0.44
CA ILE A 29 -1.37 5.84 0.49
C ILE A 29 0.13 6.12 0.33
N ALA A 30 0.52 7.01 -0.59
CA ALA A 30 1.91 7.41 -0.77
C ALA A 30 2.51 8.03 0.50
N ARG A 31 1.74 8.89 1.19
CA ARG A 31 2.15 9.49 2.47
C ARG A 31 2.29 8.43 3.57
N ASP A 32 1.35 7.50 3.68
CA ASP A 32 1.40 6.42 4.66
C ASP A 32 2.63 5.52 4.45
N LEU A 33 2.94 5.15 3.20
CA LEU A 33 4.15 4.39 2.86
C LEU A 33 5.43 5.16 3.25
N GLY A 34 5.50 6.46 2.91
CA GLY A 34 6.65 7.30 3.26
C GLY A 34 6.81 7.52 4.76
N ARG A 35 5.71 7.54 5.53
CA ARG A 35 5.75 7.57 7.00
C ARG A 35 6.24 6.25 7.56
N ALA A 36 5.70 5.12 7.09
CA ALA A 36 6.08 3.79 7.57
C ALA A 36 7.58 3.52 7.37
N GLU A 37 8.15 3.87 6.21
CA GLU A 37 9.57 3.66 5.90
C GLU A 37 10.53 4.40 6.86
N LYS A 38 10.07 5.53 7.41
CA LYS A 38 10.83 6.31 8.40
C LYS A 38 10.73 5.74 9.82
N LEU A 39 9.72 4.93 10.11
CA LEU A 39 9.59 4.21 11.37
C LEU A 39 10.55 3.00 11.38
N LYS A 40 10.72 2.39 12.55
CA LYS A 40 11.53 1.19 12.73
C LYS A 40 10.84 0.21 13.67
N GLY A 41 11.11 -1.08 13.49
CA GLY A 41 10.65 -2.15 14.38
C GLY A 41 9.12 -2.19 14.53
N ALA A 42 8.64 -2.29 15.77
CA ALA A 42 7.21 -2.49 16.04
C ALA A 42 6.31 -1.37 15.47
N SER A 43 6.75 -0.12 15.52
CA SER A 43 5.96 1.02 15.01
C SER A 43 5.79 0.97 13.49
N GLU A 44 6.82 0.54 12.76
CA GLU A 44 6.75 0.33 11.31
C GLU A 44 5.75 -0.78 10.98
N ARG A 45 5.89 -1.94 11.64
CA ARG A 45 4.99 -3.09 11.43
C ARG A 45 3.53 -2.76 11.71
N ALA A 46 3.27 -2.00 12.78
CA ALA A 46 1.93 -1.54 13.12
C ALA A 46 1.35 -0.61 12.04
N ALA A 47 2.13 0.36 11.57
CA ALA A 47 1.72 1.29 10.50
C ALA A 47 1.41 0.55 9.19
N LEU A 48 2.27 -0.39 8.80
CA LEU A 48 2.08 -1.21 7.59
C LEU A 48 0.87 -2.13 7.71
N THR A 49 0.66 -2.76 8.87
CA THR A 49 -0.51 -3.62 9.10
C THR A 49 -1.81 -2.84 8.99
N GLN A 50 -1.87 -1.65 9.59
CA GLN A 50 -3.02 -0.76 9.46
C GLN A 50 -3.25 -0.30 8.02
N LEU A 51 -2.17 0.00 7.28
CA LEU A 51 -2.25 0.37 5.87
C LEU A 51 -2.78 -0.79 5.02
N ALA A 52 -2.32 -2.02 5.24
CA ALA A 52 -2.83 -3.21 4.53
C ALA A 52 -4.34 -3.40 4.77
N THR A 53 -4.83 -3.30 6.01
CA THR A 53 -6.27 -3.37 6.31
C THR A 53 -7.09 -2.25 5.66
N ARG A 54 -6.50 -1.06 5.49
CA ARG A 54 -7.14 0.03 4.74
C ARG A 54 -7.20 -0.28 3.25
N LEU A 55 -6.14 -0.81 2.66
CA LEU A 55 -6.10 -1.22 1.26
C LEU A 55 -7.09 -2.35 0.96
N ASP A 56 -7.26 -3.33 1.86
CA ASP A 56 -8.28 -4.38 1.71
C ASP A 56 -9.71 -3.81 1.63
N ARG A 57 -9.97 -2.68 2.31
CA ARG A 57 -11.25 -1.96 2.22
C ARG A 57 -11.35 -1.18 0.91
N ASP A 58 -10.28 -0.49 0.52
CA ASP A 58 -10.22 0.25 -0.75
C ASP A 58 -10.44 -0.67 -1.94
N ALA A 59 -9.92 -1.91 -1.90
CA ALA A 59 -10.09 -2.91 -2.95
C ALA A 59 -11.56 -3.27 -3.22
N ARG A 60 -12.48 -3.03 -2.27
CA ARG A 60 -13.91 -3.34 -2.45
C ARG A 60 -14.62 -2.33 -3.35
N THR A 61 -14.06 -1.14 -3.50
CA THR A 61 -14.66 -0.02 -4.25
C THR A 61 -13.71 0.56 -5.30
N ALA A 62 -12.51 0.00 -5.44
CA ALA A 62 -11.53 0.38 -6.44
C ALA A 62 -11.94 -0.05 -7.85
N SER A 63 -11.55 0.74 -8.85
CA SER A 63 -11.70 0.39 -10.26
C SER A 63 -10.75 -0.74 -10.67
N ASP A 64 -9.60 -0.87 -9.99
CA ASP A 64 -8.65 -1.99 -10.14
C ASP A 64 -8.44 -2.72 -8.80
N PRO A 65 -9.38 -3.60 -8.40
CA PRO A 65 -9.33 -4.28 -7.11
C PRO A 65 -8.16 -5.26 -7.02
N THR A 66 -7.80 -5.92 -8.12
CA THR A 66 -6.71 -6.90 -8.18
C THR A 66 -5.37 -6.25 -7.84
N ARG A 67 -5.11 -5.06 -8.38
CA ARG A 67 -3.86 -4.35 -8.10
C ARG A 67 -3.83 -3.73 -6.71
N VAL A 68 -4.96 -3.26 -6.18
CA VAL A 68 -5.05 -2.83 -4.78
C VAL A 68 -4.77 -4.00 -3.83
N GLN A 69 -5.26 -5.20 -4.13
CA GLN A 69 -4.94 -6.41 -3.35
C GLN A 69 -3.46 -6.80 -3.44
N ALA A 70 -2.83 -6.68 -4.61
CA ALA A 70 -1.39 -6.91 -4.78
C ALA A 70 -0.54 -5.93 -3.94
N LEU A 71 -0.96 -4.65 -3.89
CA LEU A 71 -0.37 -3.65 -3.01
C LEU A 71 -0.57 -4.03 -1.53
N ALA A 72 -1.79 -4.40 -1.13
CA ALA A 72 -2.09 -4.81 0.25
C ALA A 72 -1.25 -6.01 0.70
N GLY A 73 -1.09 -7.03 -0.17
CA GLY A 73 -0.24 -8.19 0.08
C GLY A 73 1.22 -7.80 0.26
N THR A 74 1.75 -6.95 -0.62
CA THR A 74 3.13 -6.45 -0.52
C THR A 74 3.37 -5.69 0.80
N VAL A 75 2.44 -4.83 1.19
CA VAL A 75 2.50 -4.06 2.44
C VAL A 75 2.42 -4.99 3.67
N ARG A 76 1.57 -6.02 3.62
CA ARG A 76 1.46 -7.04 4.67
C ARG A 76 2.72 -7.89 4.80
N ASP A 77 3.41 -8.17 3.71
CA ASP A 77 4.66 -8.92 3.76
C ASP A 77 5.83 -8.06 4.25
N LEU A 78 5.82 -6.75 3.97
CA LEU A 78 6.74 -5.80 4.58
C LEU A 78 6.59 -5.77 6.11
N SER A 79 5.37 -5.90 6.65
CA SER A 79 5.15 -5.85 8.11
C SER A 79 5.64 -7.09 8.86
N LYS A 80 6.00 -8.16 8.14
CA LYS A 80 6.53 -9.42 8.72
C LYS A 80 8.06 -9.47 8.74
N LYS A 81 8.73 -8.52 8.09
CA LYS A 81 10.19 -8.39 8.12
C LYS A 81 10.66 -7.77 9.45
#